data_AF-A0A9P1H5Q1-F1
#
_entry.id   AF-A0A9P1H5Q1-F1
#
_cell.length_a   1.000
_cell.length_b   1.000
_cell.length_c   1.000
_cell.angle_alpha   90.00
_cell.angle_beta   90.00
_cell.angle_gamma   90.00
#
_symmetry.space_group_name_H-M   'P 1'
#
loop_
_entity.id
_entity.type
_entity.pdbx_description
1 polymer ?
#
loop_
_entity_poly.entity_id
_entity_poly.type
_entity_poly.pdbx_seq_one_letter_code
_entity_poly.pdbx_strand_id
1 'polypeptide(L)' 'LGALIVYYEHLTFTEGAIWDINSFDQWGVELGKVLAKKIL' A
#
# COMPACT_ATOMS: atom_id res chain seq x y z
N LEU A 1 -1.55 13.31 -18.50
CA LEU A 1 -1.74 12.87 -17.09
C LEU A 1 -1.54 11.36 -16.93
N GLY A 2 -2.18 10.50 -17.73
CA GLY A 2 -2.03 9.04 -17.61
C GLY A 2 -0.58 8.53 -17.61
N ALA A 3 0.27 9.03 -18.52
CA ALA A 3 1.69 8.66 -18.54
C ALA A 3 2.45 9.03 -17.25
N LEU A 4 2.09 10.14 -16.60
CA LEU A 4 2.68 10.54 -15.33
C LEU A 4 2.25 9.62 -14.19
N ILE A 5 0.98 9.20 -14.18
CA ILE A 5 0.44 8.26 -13.19
C ILE A 5 1.14 6.91 -13.34
N VAL A 6 1.20 6.36 -14.55
CA VAL A 6 1.84 5.07 -14.85
C VAL A 6 3.32 5.08 -14.45
N TYR A 7 4.01 6.20 -14.66
CA TYR A 7 5.39 6.38 -14.22
C TYR A 7 5.54 6.18 -12.70
N TYR A 8 4.68 6.81 -11.89
CA TYR A 8 4.75 6.67 -10.43
C TYR A 8 4.27 5.31 -9.91
N GLU A 9 3.30 4.68 -10.59
CA GLU A 9 2.87 3.31 -10.27
C GLU A 9 4.02 2.31 -10.47
N HIS A 10 4.73 2.41 -11.60
CA HIS A 10 5.88 1.54 -11.88
C HIS A 10 7.09 1.86 -11.00
N LEU A 11 7.29 3.12 -10.63
CA LEU A 11 8.32 3.53 -9.69
C LEU A 11 8.11 2.84 -8.34
N THR A 12 6.91 2.97 -7.77
CA THR A 12 6.53 2.35 -6.48
C THR A 12 6.60 0.82 -6.54
N PHE A 13 6.21 0.22 -7.66
CA PHE A 13 6.35 -1.22 -7.88
C PHE A 13 7.82 -1.66 -7.90
N THR A 14 8.67 -0.93 -8.62
CA THR A 14 10.10 -1.27 -8.75
C THR A 14 10.82 -1.14 -7.42
N GLU A 15 10.53 -0.09 -6.64
CA GLU A 15 11.06 0.08 -5.29
C GLU A 15 10.68 -1.08 -4.37
N GLY A 16 9.41 -1.51 -4.40
CA GLY A 16 8.96 -2.67 -3.61
C GLY A 16 9.65 -3.97 -4.01
N ALA A 17 9.85 -4.19 -5.32
CA ALA A 17 10.58 -5.34 -5.82
C ALA A 17 12.07 -5.35 -5.39
N ILE A 18 12.71 -4.17 -5.31
CA ILE A 18 14.10 -4.05 -4.82
C ILE A 18 14.21 -4.35 -3.32
N TRP A 19 13.22 -3.92 -2.53
CA TRP A 19 13.22 -4.11 -1.07
C TRP A 19 12.63 -5.44 -0.61
N ASP A 20 12.22 -6.31 -1.53
CA ASP A 20 11.56 -7.60 -1.22
C ASP A 20 10.33 -7.42 -0.31
N ILE A 21 9.54 -6.37 -0.59
CA ILE A 21 8.28 -6.07 0.09
C ILE A 21 7.11 -6.13 -0.88
N ASN A 22 5.92 -6.42 -0.38
CA ASN A 22 4.72 -6.47 -1.19
C ASN A 22 4.06 -5.08 -1.30
N SER A 23 4.21 -4.42 -2.45
CA SER A 23 3.61 -3.11 -2.72
C SER A 23 2.07 -3.08 -2.77
N PHE A 24 1.42 -4.25 -2.75
CA PHE A 24 -0.03 -4.37 -2.95
C PHE A 24 -0.79 -4.83 -1.70
N ASP A 25 -0.11 -5.11 -0.58
CA ASP A 25 -0.78 -5.41 0.67
C ASP A 25 -1.05 -4.16 1.54
N GLN A 26 -1.87 -4.36 2.57
CA GLN A 26 -2.29 -3.28 3.46
C GLN A 26 -2.60 -3.80 4.89
N TRP A 27 -1.81 -4.74 5.41
CA TRP A 27 -2.08 -5.36 6.72
C TRP A 27 -2.16 -4.36 7.88
N GLY A 28 -1.45 -3.23 7.77
CA GLY A 28 -1.39 -2.18 8.79
C GLY A 28 -2.75 -1.57 9.17
N VAL A 29 -3.79 -1.73 8.35
CA VAL A 29 -5.11 -1.15 8.63
C VAL A 29 -5.97 -2.01 9.57
N GLU A 30 -5.67 -3.30 9.71
CA GLU A 30 -6.59 -4.27 10.33
C GLU A 30 -6.73 -4.07 11.84
N LEU A 31 -5.65 -3.79 12.55
CA LEU A 31 -5.70 -3.55 13.99
C LEU A 31 -6.59 -2.33 14.32
N GLY A 32 -6.46 -1.25 13.56
CA GLY A 32 -7.29 -0.05 13.73
C GLY A 32 -8.78 -0.36 13.54
N LYS A 33 -9.14 -1.13 12.51
CA LYS A 33 -10.52 -1.59 12.27
C LYS A 33 -11.07 -2.42 13.43
N VAL A 34 -10.26 -3.30 14.01
CA VAL A 34 -10.67 -4.15 15.15
C VAL A 34 -10.89 -3.32 16.41
N LEU A 35 -9.99 -2.37 16.70
CA LEU A 35 -10.11 -1.52 17.90
C LEU A 35 -11.28 -0.55 17.80
N ALA A 36 -11.50 0.06 16.63
CA ALA A 36 -12.63 0.97 16.40
C ALA A 36 -13.99 0.28 16.66
N LYS A 37 -14.13 -0.99 16.25
CA LYS A 37 -15.34 -1.81 16.51
C LYS A 37 -15.62 -2.08 18.00
N LYS A 38 -14.62 -1.97 18.88
CA LYS A 38 -14.81 -2.16 20.32
C LYS A 38 -15.21 -0.88 21.05
N ILE A 39 -14.99 0.28 20.42
CA ILE A 39 -15.29 1.60 20.98
C ILE A 39 -16.72 2.04 20.60
N LEU A 40 -17.19 1.65 19.42
CA LEU A 40 -18.55 1.86 18.94
C LEU A 40 -19.53 0.84 19.55
#